data_AF-A0A3N4R1S7-F1
#
_entry.id   AF-A0A3N4R1S7-F1
#
_cell.length_a   1.000
_cell.length_b   1.000
_cell.length_c   1.000
_cell.angle_alpha   90.00
_cell.angle_beta   90.00
_cell.angle_gamma   90.00
#
_symmetry.space_group_name_H-M   'P 1'
#
loop_
_entity.id
_entity.type
_entity.pdbx_description
1 polymer ?
#
loop_
_entity_poly.entity_id
_entity_poly.type
_entity_poly.pdbx_seq_one_letter_code
_entity_poly.pdbx_strand_id
1 'polypeptide(L)'
;MFLGRPLPGPGEVLWTEEDRAWALALLAVEDEVCRGCGQPVADSTDPALEEMWRAEVIRCHACATAGREAAAFQHDSADQHGINVRVHRRESLPWQQTAP
;
A
#
# COMPACT_ATOMS: atom_id res chain seq x y z
N MET A 1 -1.22 33.17 -2.52
CA MET A 1 -0.71 32.02 -3.29
C MET A 1 -0.38 30.91 -2.31
N PHE A 2 -0.81 29.68 -2.59
CA PHE A 2 -0.42 28.47 -1.83
C PHE A 2 0.31 27.54 -2.80
N LEU A 3 1.55 27.16 -2.50
CA LEU A 3 2.41 26.35 -3.38
C LEU A 3 2.47 26.86 -4.83
N GLY A 4 2.50 28.18 -5.03
CA GLY A 4 2.54 28.81 -6.36
C GLY A 4 1.20 28.88 -7.11
N ARG A 5 0.10 28.37 -6.54
CA ARG A 5 -1.26 28.46 -7.12
C ARG A 5 -2.02 29.69 -6.58
N PRO A 6 -2.85 30.35 -7.40
CA PRO A 6 -3.72 31.45 -6.96
C PRO A 6 -4.79 30.95 -5.97
N LEU A 7 -5.25 31.84 -5.10
CA LEU A 7 -6.29 31.57 -4.10
C LEU A 7 -7.55 32.37 -4.48
N PRO A 8 -8.69 31.74 -4.82
CA PRO A 8 -9.94 32.43 -5.12
C PRO A 8 -10.56 33.11 -3.89
N GLY A 9 -10.20 32.68 -2.68
CA GLY A 9 -10.59 33.27 -1.40
C GLY A 9 -9.61 32.96 -0.28
N PRO A 10 -9.74 33.56 0.91
CA PRO A 10 -8.87 33.28 2.05
C PRO A 10 -8.91 31.79 2.43
N GLY A 11 -7.80 31.08 2.26
CA GLY A 11 -7.67 29.65 2.58
C GLY A 11 -8.27 28.69 1.56
N GLU A 12 -8.93 29.19 0.51
CA GLU A 12 -9.47 28.36 -0.56
C GLU A 12 -8.44 28.18 -1.67
N VAL A 13 -8.12 26.93 -2.00
CA VAL A 13 -7.19 26.61 -3.10
C VAL A 13 -7.96 26.59 -4.41
N LEU A 14 -7.41 27.20 -5.48
CA LEU A 14 -7.99 27.05 -6.81
C LEU A 14 -7.79 25.63 -7.31
N TRP A 15 -8.88 24.86 -7.44
CA TRP A 15 -8.86 23.58 -8.14
C TRP A 15 -8.99 23.82 -9.64
N THR A 16 -7.94 23.48 -10.38
CA THR A 16 -7.97 23.53 -11.84
C THR A 16 -8.59 22.26 -12.40
N GLU A 17 -8.98 22.32 -13.68
CA GLU A 17 -9.40 21.14 -14.45
C GLU A 17 -8.32 20.06 -14.45
N GLU A 18 -7.05 20.46 -14.50
CA GLU A 18 -5.89 19.57 -14.42
C GLU A 18 -5.80 18.87 -13.05
N ASP A 19 -5.95 19.62 -11.95
CA ASP A 19 -5.91 19.02 -10.60
C ASP A 19 -7.04 18.00 -10.43
N ARG A 20 -8.22 18.28 -10.99
CA ARG A 20 -9.33 17.31 -11.01
C ARG A 20 -9.00 16.08 -11.85
N ALA A 21 -8.39 16.25 -13.01
CA ALA A 21 -7.98 15.13 -13.86
C ALA A 21 -6.97 14.22 -13.15
N TRP A 22 -5.98 14.80 -12.46
CA TRP A 22 -5.01 14.03 -11.66
C TRP A 22 -5.67 13.32 -10.48
N ALA A 23 -6.60 13.96 -9.78
CA ALA A 23 -7.34 13.32 -8.68
C ALA A 23 -8.18 12.12 -9.18
N LEU A 24 -8.84 12.26 -10.33
CA LEU A 24 -9.59 11.16 -10.95
C LEU A 24 -8.67 10.03 -11.42
N ALA A 25 -7.50 10.36 -11.97
CA ALA A 25 -6.51 9.36 -12.36
C ALA A 25 -5.96 8.59 -11.14
N LEU A 26 -5.70 9.29 -10.03
CA LEU A 26 -5.28 8.65 -8.77
C LEU A 26 -6.35 7.68 -8.26
N LEU A 27 -7.62 8.10 -8.25
CA LEU A 27 -8.73 7.24 -7.83
C LEU A 27 -8.82 5.96 -8.67
N ALA A 28 -8.62 6.07 -9.99
CA ALA A 28 -8.61 4.90 -10.88
C ALA A 28 -7.46 3.94 -10.52
N VAL A 29 -6.24 4.45 -10.29
CA VAL A 29 -5.09 3.63 -9.88
C VAL A 29 -5.31 2.98 -8.52
N GLU A 30 -5.87 3.72 -7.56
CA GLU A 30 -6.16 3.21 -6.22
C GLU A 30 -7.25 2.12 -6.20
N ASP A 31 -8.20 2.17 -7.15
CA ASP A 31 -9.24 1.14 -7.31
C ASP A 31 -8.69 -0.16 -7.93
N GLU A 32 -7.62 -0.06 -8.73
CA GLU A 32 -6.98 -1.19 -9.39
C GLU A 32 -5.93 -1.93 -8.53
N VAL A 33 -5.67 -1.47 -7.30
CA VAL A 33 -4.72 -2.09 -6.36
C VAL A 33 -5.41 -2.64 -5.11
N CYS A 34 -4.90 -3.76 -4.60
CA CYS A 34 -5.38 -4.34 -3.36
C CYS A 34 -5.07 -3.42 -2.18
N ARG A 35 -6.10 -2.97 -1.44
CA ARG A 35 -5.93 -2.08 -0.28
C ARG A 35 -5.11 -2.69 0.87
N GLY A 36 -4.95 -4.01 0.90
CA GLY A 36 -4.14 -4.71 1.89
C GLY A 36 -2.66 -4.76 1.54
N CYS A 37 -2.33 -5.27 0.35
CA CYS A 37 -0.94 -5.53 -0.04
C CYS A 37 -0.36 -4.56 -1.08
N GLY A 38 -1.18 -3.69 -1.69
CA GLY A 38 -0.78 -2.70 -2.68
C GLY A 38 -0.46 -3.26 -4.08
N GLN A 39 -0.67 -4.57 -4.31
CA GLN A 39 -0.44 -5.20 -5.61
C GLN A 39 -1.66 -5.04 -6.54
N PRO A 40 -1.49 -5.06 -7.87
CA PRO A 40 -2.61 -5.01 -8.82
C PRO A 40 -3.66 -6.09 -8.50
N VAL A 41 -4.95 -5.72 -8.46
CA VAL A 41 -6.04 -6.65 -8.12
C VAL A 41 -6.13 -7.78 -9.14
N ALA A 42 -5.97 -7.46 -10.42
CA ALA A 42 -6.02 -8.44 -11.51
C ALA A 42 -5.02 -9.58 -11.31
N ASP A 43 -3.80 -9.26 -10.88
CA ASP A 43 -2.76 -10.26 -10.64
C ASP A 43 -2.93 -10.93 -9.28
N SER A 44 -3.14 -10.15 -8.22
CA SER A 44 -3.14 -10.64 -6.83
C SER A 44 -4.35 -11.50 -6.46
N THR A 45 -5.39 -11.51 -7.31
CA THR A 45 -6.59 -12.35 -7.14
C THR A 45 -6.66 -13.50 -8.14
N ASP A 46 -5.72 -13.60 -9.07
CA ASP A 46 -5.65 -14.72 -10.01
C ASP A 46 -5.01 -15.96 -9.34
N PRO A 47 -5.75 -17.06 -9.14
CA PRO A 47 -5.20 -18.27 -8.54
C PRO A 47 -4.10 -18.92 -9.38
N ALA A 48 -4.05 -18.66 -10.70
CA ALA A 48 -2.96 -19.16 -11.55
C ALA A 48 -1.61 -18.51 -11.22
N LEU A 49 -1.60 -17.39 -10.50
CA LEU A 49 -0.39 -16.64 -10.13
C LEU A 49 0.02 -16.86 -8.66
N GLU A 50 -0.61 -17.77 -7.91
CA GLU A 50 -0.36 -17.95 -6.48
C GLU A 50 1.13 -18.18 -6.15
N GLU A 51 1.83 -18.97 -6.95
CA GLU A 51 3.26 -19.27 -6.76
C GLU A 51 4.23 -18.14 -7.18
N MET A 52 3.70 -17.05 -7.74
CA MET A 52 4.49 -15.90 -8.19
C MET A 52 4.73 -14.87 -7.09
N TRP A 53 4.10 -15.01 -5.92
CA TRP A 53 4.20 -14.04 -4.84
C TRP A 53 5.29 -14.40 -3.84
N ARG A 54 5.98 -13.39 -3.31
CA ARG A 54 6.88 -13.51 -2.16
C ARG A 54 6.44 -12.55 -1.07
N ALA A 55 6.44 -13.05 0.16
CA ALA A 55 6.12 -12.29 1.36
C ALA A 55 7.38 -12.09 2.21
N GLU A 56 7.59 -10.86 2.67
CA GLU A 56 8.65 -10.48 3.60
C GLU A 56 8.02 -9.89 4.86
N VAL A 57 8.42 -10.38 6.03
CA VAL A 57 7.97 -9.85 7.31
C VAL A 57 8.86 -8.68 7.72
N ILE A 58 8.24 -7.52 7.94
CA ILE A 58 8.90 -6.28 8.36
C ILE A 58 8.37 -5.88 9.74
N ARG A 59 9.26 -5.53 10.67
CA ARG A 59 8.87 -5.04 12.00
C ARG A 59 8.89 -3.52 12.03
N CYS A 60 7.72 -2.91 12.24
CA CYS A 60 7.60 -1.51 12.60
C CYS A 60 7.80 -1.33 14.11
N HIS A 61 8.95 -0.78 14.51
CA HIS A 61 9.27 -0.59 15.92
C HIS A 61 8.32 0.40 16.62
N ALA A 62 7.82 1.42 15.91
CA ALA A 62 6.85 2.37 16.46
C ALA A 62 5.51 1.68 16.78
N CYS A 63 4.96 0.93 15.83
CA CYS A 63 3.73 0.17 16.02
C CYS A 63 3.88 -0.93 17.07
N ALA A 64 5.05 -1.58 17.13
CA ALA A 64 5.33 -2.57 18.17
C ALA A 64 5.30 -1.95 19.57
N THR A 65 5.89 -0.76 19.74
CA THR A 65 5.84 -0.04 21.03
C THR A 65 4.41 0.38 21.37
N ALA A 66 3.70 1.05 20.45
CA ALA A 66 2.32 1.46 20.67
C ALA A 66 1.39 0.28 21.01
N GLY A 67 1.56 -0.84 20.30
CA GLY A 67 0.79 -2.06 20.52
C GLY A 67 1.07 -2.71 21.88
N ARG A 68 2.33 -2.77 22.33
CA ARG A 68 2.66 -3.26 23.68
C ARG A 68 2.06 -2.39 24.78
N GLU A 69 2.07 -1.07 24.62
CA GLU A 69 1.41 -0.14 25.56
C GLU A 69 -0.12 -0.37 25.60
N ALA A 70 -0.73 -0.56 24.42
CA ALA A 70 -2.16 -0.85 24.33
C ALA A 70 -2.53 -2.24 24.90
N ALA A 71 -1.65 -3.24 24.71
CA ALA A 71 -1.83 -4.59 25.21
C ALA A 71 -1.82 -4.67 26.74
N ALA A 72 -1.26 -3.69 27.45
CA ALA A 72 -1.43 -3.57 28.90
C ALA A 72 -2.90 -3.45 29.33
N PHE A 73 -3.80 -3.11 28.41
CA PHE A 73 -5.25 -3.00 28.60
C PHE A 73 -6.03 -4.16 27.95
N GLN A 74 -5.36 -5.20 27.43
CA GLN A 74 -5.98 -6.35 26.76
C GLN A 74 -5.37 -7.67 27.29
N HIS A 75 -6.14 -8.75 27.40
CA HIS A 75 -5.63 -10.03 27.88
C HIS A 75 -5.13 -10.94 26.74
N ASP A 76 -4.01 -11.61 26.98
CA ASP A 76 -3.44 -12.76 26.26
C ASP A 76 -3.46 -12.69 24.72
N SER A 77 -2.36 -12.21 24.14
CA SER A 77 -1.95 -12.61 22.79
C SER A 77 -0.43 -12.67 22.68
N ALA A 78 0.08 -13.52 21.79
CA ALA A 78 1.49 -13.47 21.40
C ALA A 78 1.79 -12.08 20.77
N ASP A 79 2.95 -11.48 21.07
CA ASP A 79 3.28 -10.12 20.59
C ASP A 79 3.43 -10.06 19.06
N GLN A 80 2.32 -9.84 18.38
CA GLN A 80 2.25 -9.60 16.94
C GLN A 80 2.27 -8.11 16.58
N HIS A 81 2.44 -7.22 17.55
CA HIS A 81 2.39 -5.80 17.32
C HIS A 81 3.53 -5.32 16.42
N GLY A 82 3.17 -4.50 15.43
CA GLY A 82 4.12 -3.95 14.46
C GLY A 82 4.64 -4.95 13.44
N ILE A 83 4.16 -6.19 13.42
CA ILE A 83 4.38 -7.10 12.30
C ILE A 83 3.62 -6.58 11.09
N ASN A 84 4.34 -6.27 10.02
CA ASN A 84 3.79 -5.97 8.70
C ASN A 84 4.30 -7.00 7.71
N VAL A 85 3.49 -7.33 6.70
CA VAL A 85 3.89 -8.23 5.62
C VAL A 85 3.93 -7.43 4.32
N ARG A 86 5.11 -7.39 3.70
CA ARG A 86 5.27 -6.84 2.35
C ARG A 86 5.20 -7.97 1.34
N VAL A 87 4.26 -7.87 0.42
CA VAL A 87 4.11 -8.82 -0.69
C VAL A 87 4.67 -8.20 -1.96
N HIS A 88 5.46 -8.95 -2.72
CA HIS A 88 5.97 -8.54 -4.03
C HIS A 88 5.93 -9.70 -5.03
N ARG A 89 5.79 -9.37 -6.31
CA ARG A 89 5.82 -10.36 -7.40
C ARG A 89 7.26 -10.79 -7.68
N ARG A 90 7.44 -12.07 -8.02
CA ARG A 90 8.69 -12.58 -8.59
C ARG A 90 8.81 -12.11 -10.04
N GLU A 91 9.98 -11.60 -10.41
CA GLU A 91 10.29 -11.15 -11.78
C GLU A 91 10.23 -12.28 -12.82
N SER A 92 10.35 -13.55 -12.40
CA SER A 92 10.26 -14.73 -13.29
C SER A 92 9.78 -15.99 -12.56
N LEU A 93 9.10 -16.88 -13.29
CA LEU A 93 8.82 -18.25 -12.84
C LEU A 93 10.13 -19.06 -12.81
N PRO A 94 10.32 -19.99 -11.86
CA PRO A 94 11.53 -20.80 -11.77
C PRO A 94 11.94 -21.49 -13.08
N TRP A 95 10.95 -21.90 -13.89
CA TRP A 95 11.11 -22.57 -15.19
C TRP A 95 11.15 -21.62 -16.40
N GLN A 96 10.95 -20.32 -16.21
CA GLN A 96 11.09 -19.27 -17.24
C GLN A 96 12.47 -18.61 -17.22
N GLN A 97 13.38 -19.05 -16.35
CA GLN A 97 14.81 -18.78 -16.51
C GLN A 97 15.29 -19.62 -17.69
N THR A 98 15.33 -19.00 -18.88
CA THR A 98 15.82 -19.64 -20.10
C THR A 98 17.23 -20.20 -19.87
N ALA A 99 17.39 -21.50 -20.15
CA ALA A 99 18.67 -22.14 -20.40
C ALA A 99 19.49 -21.33 -21.43
N PRO A 100 20.84 -21.39 -21.37
CA PRO A 100 21.75 -20.46 -22.06
C PRO A 100 21.55 -20.37 -23.58
#